data_AF-A0AAD7M042-F1
#
_entry.id   AF-A0AAD7M042-F1
#
_cell.length_a   1.000
_cell.length_b   1.000
_cell.length_c   1.000
_cell.angle_alpha   90.00
_cell.angle_beta   90.00
_cell.angle_gamma   90.00
#
_symmetry.space_group_name_H-M   'P 1'
#
loop_
_entity.id
_entity.type
_entity.pdbx_description
1 polymer ?
#
loop_
_entity_poly.entity_id
_entity_poly.type
_entity_poly.pdbx_seq_one_letter_code
_entity_poly.pdbx_strand_id
1 'polypeptide(L)'
;MVKVKAKSPKWELGLPVMILLCAIFFLAGHFVSMLLSQDLGVVRSSSRLLDESADKEYEALPNGESGEAFVGSIPLQVLSWRPRALYFPNFASPELCRRIIKMEKSKLKPSELALRKWETAESTKGIRTSFGTFLTSSEDKTGTLELIERKIARATMIPKNHGEAFNILRYEEGQKYDSHYDALSSSLYGPQQSHRIATFLVYLSNVEEGGETMFPFEVMITKSALG
;
A
#
# COMPACT_ATOMS: atom_id res chain seq x y z
N MET A 1 2.73 -70.21 67.18
CA MET A 1 3.39 -68.99 66.70
C MET A 1 2.35 -68.12 65.99
N VAL A 2 2.30 -66.84 66.38
CA VAL A 2 1.19 -65.89 66.16
C VAL A 2 1.24 -65.30 64.75
N LYS A 3 0.10 -65.26 64.06
CA LYS A 3 -0.07 -64.67 62.73
C LYS A 3 -0.40 -63.18 62.89
N VAL A 4 0.57 -62.30 62.68
CA VAL A 4 0.37 -60.84 62.70
C VAL A 4 -0.25 -60.41 61.37
N LYS A 5 -1.46 -59.85 61.41
CA LYS A 5 -2.19 -59.33 60.26
C LYS A 5 -1.89 -57.84 60.15
N ALA A 6 -1.14 -57.42 59.13
CA ALA A 6 -0.91 -56.01 58.84
C ALA A 6 -2.23 -55.36 58.37
N LYS A 7 -2.68 -54.31 59.06
CA LYS A 7 -3.77 -53.44 58.60
C LYS A 7 -3.16 -52.32 57.75
N SER A 8 -3.52 -52.25 56.47
CA SER A 8 -3.28 -51.05 55.67
C SER A 8 -4.33 -49.98 56.00
N PRO A 9 -3.95 -48.70 56.09
CA PRO A 9 -4.92 -47.63 56.27
C PRO A 9 -5.70 -47.44 54.96
N LYS A 10 -7.03 -47.57 55.01
CA LYS A 10 -7.91 -47.17 53.91
C LYS A 10 -8.24 -45.69 54.10
N TRP A 11 -7.66 -44.83 53.27
CA TRP A 11 -8.06 -43.42 53.21
C TRP A 11 -9.32 -43.31 52.34
N GLU A 12 -10.49 -43.44 52.96
CA GLU A 12 -11.77 -43.13 52.32
C GLU A 12 -11.95 -41.60 52.36
N LEU A 13 -11.34 -40.88 51.40
CA LEU A 13 -11.69 -39.48 51.20
C LEU A 13 -13.12 -39.43 50.64
N GLY A 14 -14.08 -39.03 51.47
CA GLY A 14 -15.47 -38.89 51.06
C GLY A 14 -15.61 -37.97 49.84
N LEU A 15 -16.56 -38.30 48.97
CA LEU A 15 -16.87 -37.56 47.74
C LEU A 15 -16.88 -36.02 47.91
N PRO A 16 -17.41 -35.43 49.02
CA PRO A 16 -17.38 -33.99 49.22
C PRO A 16 -15.96 -33.41 49.38
N VAL A 17 -15.07 -34.14 50.05
CA VAL A 17 -13.65 -33.75 50.23
C VAL A 17 -12.91 -33.83 48.90
N MET A 18 -13.23 -34.84 48.09
CA MET A 18 -12.66 -35.00 46.76
C MET A 18 -13.08 -33.85 45.83
N ILE A 19 -14.37 -33.47 45.86
CA ILE A 19 -14.89 -32.32 45.09
C ILE A 19 -14.26 -31.02 45.57
N LEU A 20 -14.11 -30.83 46.88
CA LEU A 20 -13.46 -29.64 47.45
C LEU A 20 -11.98 -29.55 47.01
N LEU A 21 -11.24 -30.66 47.06
CA LEU A 21 -9.86 -30.72 46.58
C LEU A 21 -9.79 -30.38 45.09
N CYS A 22 -10.67 -30.95 44.26
CA CYS A 22 -10.74 -30.61 42.83
C CYS A 22 -11.05 -29.13 42.59
N ALA A 23 -11.98 -28.53 43.34
CA ALA A 23 -12.30 -27.12 43.22
C ALA A 23 -11.10 -26.23 43.60
N ILE A 24 -10.36 -26.59 44.65
CA ILE A 24 -9.14 -25.88 45.05
C ILE A 24 -8.07 -25.98 43.96
N PHE A 25 -7.83 -27.16 43.39
CA PHE A 25 -6.87 -27.30 42.28
C PHE A 25 -7.30 -26.55 41.02
N PHE A 26 -8.60 -26.50 40.72
CA PHE A 26 -9.13 -25.74 39.58
C PHE A 26 -8.97 -24.23 39.78
N LEU A 27 -9.27 -23.72 40.98
CA LEU A 27 -9.08 -22.31 41.33
C LEU A 27 -7.60 -21.94 41.38
N ALA A 28 -6.75 -22.79 41.95
CA ALA A 28 -5.30 -22.59 41.96
C ALA A 28 -4.74 -22.57 40.53
N GLY A 29 -5.18 -23.49 39.66
CA GLY A 29 -4.82 -23.51 38.24
C GLY A 29 -5.29 -22.26 37.50
N HIS A 30 -6.50 -21.78 37.77
CA HIS A 30 -7.02 -20.54 37.19
C HIS A 30 -6.23 -19.30 37.65
N PHE A 31 -5.87 -19.23 38.94
CA PHE A 31 -5.05 -18.14 39.48
C PHE A 31 -3.60 -18.18 38.97
N VAL A 32 -2.99 -19.37 38.87
CA VAL A 32 -1.66 -19.56 38.25
C VAL A 32 -1.71 -19.20 36.76
N SER A 33 -2.80 -19.55 36.05
CA SER A 33 -3.01 -19.11 34.68
C SER A 33 -3.18 -17.59 34.58
N MET A 34 -3.86 -16.94 35.53
CA MET A 34 -3.97 -15.48 35.55
C MET A 34 -2.62 -14.80 35.83
N LEU A 35 -1.81 -15.35 36.75
CA LEU A 35 -0.46 -14.86 37.06
C LEU A 35 0.50 -15.07 35.88
N LEU A 36 0.47 -16.25 35.25
CA LEU A 36 1.20 -16.53 34.01
C LEU A 36 0.67 -15.68 32.85
N SER A 37 -0.62 -15.38 32.76
CA SER A 37 -1.19 -14.44 31.79
C SER A 37 -0.91 -12.98 32.11
N GLN A 38 -0.47 -12.63 33.32
CA GLN A 38 0.04 -11.30 33.66
C GLN A 38 1.54 -11.18 33.35
N ASP A 39 2.31 -12.24 33.59
CA ASP A 39 3.75 -12.31 33.24
C ASP A 39 3.98 -12.49 31.73
N LEU A 40 3.12 -13.28 31.06
CA LEU A 40 2.95 -13.31 29.61
C LEU A 40 2.03 -12.19 29.10
N GLY A 41 1.39 -11.44 29.99
CA GLY A 41 0.48 -10.32 29.69
C GLY A 41 1.17 -9.01 29.38
N VAL A 42 2.48 -8.93 29.61
CA VAL A 42 3.36 -7.92 29.01
C VAL A 42 3.73 -8.31 27.56
N VAL A 43 3.40 -9.52 27.11
CA VAL A 43 3.25 -9.82 25.67
C VAL A 43 1.84 -9.46 25.24
N ARG A 44 1.55 -8.15 25.32
CA ARG A 44 0.63 -7.52 24.38
C ARG A 44 1.05 -8.02 23.01
N SER A 45 0.16 -8.72 22.31
CA SER A 45 0.29 -9.12 20.91
C SER A 45 0.45 -7.87 20.04
N SER A 46 1.64 -7.30 20.12
CA SER A 46 2.16 -6.21 19.32
C SER A 46 3.32 -6.85 18.58
N SER A 47 3.08 -7.21 17.32
CA SER A 47 3.98 -6.87 16.22
C SER A 47 5.51 -7.07 16.38
N ARG A 48 6.00 -7.98 17.24
CA ARG A 48 7.44 -8.24 17.44
C ARG A 48 8.11 -9.01 16.29
N LEU A 49 7.60 -8.89 15.06
CA LEU A 49 8.27 -9.43 13.88
C LEU A 49 8.64 -8.40 12.83
N LEU A 50 8.34 -7.12 12.99
CA LEU A 50 8.84 -6.06 12.09
C LEU A 50 8.96 -4.73 12.85
N ASP A 51 9.84 -4.67 13.83
CA ASP A 51 10.36 -3.39 14.33
C ASP A 51 11.89 -3.48 14.45
N GLU A 52 12.52 -3.78 13.32
CA GLU A 52 13.96 -3.57 13.08
C GLU A 52 14.17 -2.31 12.20
N SER A 53 13.31 -1.30 12.32
CA SER A 53 13.39 -0.06 11.54
C SER A 53 14.29 1.01 12.15
N ALA A 54 15.12 0.67 13.13
CA ALA A 54 16.20 1.55 13.59
C ALA A 54 17.45 1.28 12.74
N ASP A 55 17.63 2.08 11.68
CA ASP A 55 18.89 2.36 10.99
C ASP A 55 19.96 1.24 11.00
N LYS A 56 19.65 0.09 10.39
CA LYS A 56 20.72 -0.79 9.93
C LYS A 56 21.40 -0.10 8.76
N GLU A 57 22.60 0.39 8.98
CA GLU A 57 23.48 0.94 7.95
C GLU A 57 23.88 -0.22 7.02
N TYR A 58 23.15 -0.39 5.91
CA TYR A 58 23.47 -1.40 4.92
C TYR A 58 24.66 -0.92 4.09
N GLU A 59 25.76 -1.69 4.08
CA GLU A 59 26.87 -1.44 3.17
C GLU A 59 26.43 -1.64 1.72
N ALA A 60 26.63 -0.61 0.88
CA ALA A 60 26.31 -0.69 -0.54
C ALA A 60 27.31 -1.59 -1.26
N LEU A 61 26.80 -2.55 -2.03
CA LEU A 61 27.62 -3.39 -2.90
C LEU A 61 28.01 -2.63 -4.19
N PRO A 62 29.09 -3.04 -4.88
CA PRO A 62 29.40 -2.52 -6.21
C PRO A 62 28.21 -2.67 -7.16
N ASN A 63 27.88 -1.62 -7.90
CA ASN A 63 26.75 -1.59 -8.84
C ASN A 63 27.22 -1.72 -10.30
N GLY A 64 26.34 -2.26 -11.15
CA GLY A 64 26.54 -2.22 -12.60
C GLY A 64 26.28 -0.82 -13.18
N GLU A 65 26.50 -0.66 -14.48
CA GLU A 65 26.34 0.63 -15.21
C GLU A 65 24.97 1.30 -14.99
N SER A 66 23.90 0.51 -14.89
CA SER A 66 22.53 0.98 -14.66
C SER A 66 22.08 0.97 -13.19
N GLY A 67 22.93 0.49 -12.27
CA GLY A 67 22.62 0.37 -10.85
C GLY A 67 22.92 1.64 -10.05
N GLU A 68 22.45 1.70 -8.81
CA GLU A 68 22.74 2.81 -7.88
C GLU A 68 23.80 2.42 -6.85
N ALA A 69 24.67 3.37 -6.50
CA ALA A 69 25.79 3.16 -5.59
C ALA A 69 25.42 3.24 -4.09
N PHE A 70 24.13 3.42 -3.77
CA PHE A 70 23.67 3.57 -2.39
C PHE A 70 22.42 2.74 -2.14
N VAL A 71 22.28 2.27 -0.91
CA VAL A 71 21.04 1.63 -0.44
C VAL A 71 20.07 2.72 -0.01
N GLY A 72 18.82 2.63 -0.45
CA GLY A 72 17.78 3.50 0.06
C GLY A 72 16.42 2.84 0.05
N SER A 73 15.60 3.20 1.03
CA SER A 73 14.24 2.71 1.19
C SER A 73 13.23 3.70 0.61
N ILE A 74 12.13 3.17 0.09
CA ILE A 74 10.95 3.95 -0.29
C ILE A 74 9.78 3.37 0.50
N PRO A 75 9.24 4.08 1.50
CA PRO A 75 8.08 3.62 2.26
C PRO A 75 6.89 3.35 1.33
N LEU A 76 6.18 2.25 1.55
CA LEU A 76 4.99 1.90 0.79
C LEU A 76 3.95 1.20 1.67
N GLN A 77 2.69 1.32 1.29
CA GLN A 77 1.56 0.55 1.79
C GLN A 77 0.91 -0.18 0.62
N VAL A 78 0.64 -1.47 0.77
CA VAL A 78 -0.18 -2.21 -0.19
C VAL A 78 -1.64 -1.87 0.08
N LEU A 79 -2.32 -1.23 -0.87
CA LEU A 79 -3.75 -0.92 -0.78
C LEU A 79 -4.60 -2.08 -1.29
N SER A 80 -4.13 -2.77 -2.33
CA SER A 80 -4.78 -3.95 -2.88
C SER A 80 -3.80 -4.85 -3.63
N TRP A 81 -4.16 -6.13 -3.72
CA TRP A 81 -3.53 -7.11 -4.60
C TRP A 81 -4.30 -7.32 -5.91
N ARG A 82 -5.57 -6.91 -6.01
CA ARG A 82 -6.42 -7.19 -7.18
C ARG A 82 -7.49 -6.09 -7.46
N PRO A 83 -7.14 -5.05 -8.23
CA PRO A 83 -5.82 -4.79 -8.85
C PRO A 83 -4.70 -4.51 -7.85
N ARG A 84 -3.45 -4.77 -8.25
CA ARG A 84 -2.28 -4.35 -7.44
C ARG A 84 -2.25 -2.83 -7.35
N ALA A 85 -2.47 -2.29 -6.17
CA ALA A 85 -2.43 -0.87 -5.88
C ALA A 85 -1.53 -0.61 -4.67
N LEU A 86 -0.56 0.29 -4.84
CA LEU A 86 0.43 0.63 -3.82
C LEU A 86 0.38 2.13 -3.55
N TYR A 87 0.42 2.51 -2.28
CA TYR A 87 0.52 3.90 -1.84
C TYR A 87 1.92 4.19 -1.33
N PHE A 88 2.52 5.27 -1.82
CA PHE A 88 3.85 5.72 -1.39
C PHE A 88 3.73 7.06 -0.67
N PRO A 89 3.70 7.09 0.69
CA PRO A 89 3.58 8.34 1.43
C PRO A 89 4.79 9.24 1.21
N ASN A 90 4.55 10.55 1.14
CA ASN A 90 5.60 11.57 0.96
C ASN A 90 6.55 11.28 -0.22
N PHE A 91 6.00 10.75 -1.31
CA PHE A 91 6.80 10.36 -2.48
C PHE A 91 7.51 11.55 -3.13
N ALA A 92 6.84 12.69 -3.27
CA ALA A 92 7.44 13.95 -3.69
C ALA A 92 7.31 14.97 -2.55
N SER A 93 8.35 15.79 -2.34
CA SER A 93 8.28 16.84 -1.33
C SER A 93 7.36 17.98 -1.80
N PRO A 94 6.74 18.74 -0.89
CA PRO A 94 5.91 19.89 -1.26
C PRO A 94 6.63 20.94 -2.13
N GLU A 95 7.96 21.03 -2.02
CA GLU A 95 8.78 21.90 -2.87
C GLU A 95 8.86 21.38 -4.31
N LEU A 96 9.08 20.08 -4.51
CA LEU A 96 9.10 19.48 -5.85
C LEU A 96 7.73 19.60 -6.51
N CYS A 97 6.64 19.33 -5.78
CA CYS A 97 5.29 19.47 -6.31
C CYS A 97 4.99 20.92 -6.76
N ARG A 98 5.37 21.92 -5.96
CA ARG A 98 5.20 23.34 -6.32
C ARG A 98 5.99 23.73 -7.58
N ARG A 99 7.19 23.18 -7.78
CA ARG A 99 7.98 23.41 -9.01
C ARG A 99 7.26 22.86 -10.24
N ILE A 100 6.71 21.65 -10.16
CA ILE A 100 5.95 21.04 -11.27
C ILE A 100 4.71 21.89 -11.60
N ILE A 101 3.93 22.27 -10.59
CA ILE A 101 2.76 23.14 -10.76
C ILE A 101 3.15 24.50 -11.38
N LYS A 102 4.33 25.03 -11.06
CA LYS A 102 4.79 26.28 -11.68
C LYS A 102 5.14 26.10 -13.16
N MET A 103 5.72 24.95 -13.54
CA MET A 103 6.11 24.65 -14.93
C MET A 103 4.91 24.46 -15.86
N GLU A 104 3.84 23.81 -15.38
CA GLU A 104 2.68 23.46 -16.21
C GLU A 104 1.73 24.63 -16.49
N LYS A 105 1.63 25.63 -15.59
CA LYS A 105 0.65 26.72 -15.67
C LYS A 105 0.58 27.46 -17.02
N SER A 106 1.70 27.58 -17.74
CA SER A 106 1.74 28.26 -19.04
C SER A 106 1.43 27.33 -20.24
N LYS A 107 1.33 26.02 -20.01
CA LYS A 107 1.21 24.99 -21.06
C LYS A 107 -0.10 24.20 -21.00
N LEU A 108 -0.94 24.42 -19.98
CA LEU A 108 -2.22 23.72 -19.80
C LEU A 108 -3.22 24.02 -20.91
N LYS A 109 -3.88 22.97 -21.39
CA LYS A 109 -4.97 23.02 -22.38
C LYS A 109 -6.05 22.01 -21.99
N PRO A 110 -7.29 22.10 -22.51
CA PRO A 110 -8.27 21.03 -22.31
C PRO A 110 -7.68 19.67 -22.66
N SER A 111 -7.90 18.67 -21.81
CA SER A 111 -7.31 17.33 -21.99
C SER A 111 -7.99 16.57 -23.11
N GLU A 112 -7.19 15.83 -23.87
CA GLU A 112 -7.67 14.96 -24.94
C GLU A 112 -7.82 13.50 -24.47
N LEU A 113 -8.57 12.74 -25.25
CA LEU A 113 -8.79 11.30 -25.09
C LEU A 113 -8.22 10.55 -26.29
N ALA A 114 -7.59 9.39 -26.03
CA ALA A 114 -7.38 8.42 -27.08
C ALA A 114 -8.76 7.85 -27.48
N LEU A 115 -9.17 8.08 -28.73
CA LEU A 115 -10.46 7.64 -29.23
C LEU A 115 -10.37 6.19 -29.76
N ARG A 116 -11.38 5.37 -29.45
CA ARG A 116 -11.56 4.08 -30.13
C ARG A 116 -11.97 4.33 -31.58
N LYS A 117 -11.81 3.32 -32.44
CA LYS A 117 -12.07 3.43 -33.89
C LYS A 117 -13.43 3.99 -34.29
N TRP A 118 -14.45 3.86 -33.44
CA TRP A 118 -15.83 4.31 -33.68
C TRP A 118 -16.22 5.56 -32.88
N GLU A 119 -15.32 6.12 -32.08
CA GLU A 119 -15.59 7.28 -31.23
C GLU A 119 -15.19 8.59 -31.91
N THR A 120 -15.91 9.66 -31.56
CA THR A 120 -15.58 11.03 -31.94
C THR A 120 -15.35 11.89 -30.71
N ALA A 121 -14.82 13.10 -30.90
CA ALA A 121 -14.69 14.08 -29.83
C ALA A 121 -16.06 14.42 -29.21
N GLU A 122 -17.10 14.55 -30.04
CA GLU A 122 -18.46 14.80 -29.58
C GLU A 122 -19.04 13.63 -28.77
N SER A 123 -18.83 12.39 -29.22
CA SER A 123 -19.39 11.21 -28.53
C SER A 123 -18.74 10.94 -27.17
N THR A 124 -17.56 11.50 -26.94
CA THR A 124 -16.76 11.33 -25.71
C THR A 124 -16.76 12.57 -24.82
N LYS A 125 -17.56 13.59 -25.17
CA LYS A 125 -17.67 14.83 -24.42
C LYS A 125 -18.10 14.56 -22.98
N GLY A 126 -17.35 15.11 -22.02
CA GLY A 126 -17.66 15.00 -20.59
C GLY A 126 -17.05 13.78 -19.88
N ILE A 127 -16.48 12.82 -20.62
CA ILE A 127 -15.77 11.66 -20.05
C ILE A 127 -14.53 12.13 -19.27
N ARG A 128 -13.75 13.02 -19.87
CA ARG A 128 -12.60 13.68 -19.26
C ARG A 128 -12.75 15.18 -19.43
N THR A 129 -12.67 15.90 -18.34
CA THR A 129 -12.92 17.35 -18.30
C THR A 129 -11.75 18.15 -17.74
N SER A 130 -10.63 17.50 -17.42
CA SER A 130 -9.41 18.15 -16.92
C SER A 130 -8.74 19.06 -17.94
N PHE A 131 -7.86 19.93 -17.44
CA PHE A 131 -6.77 20.50 -18.22
C PHE A 131 -5.53 19.60 -18.11
N GLY A 132 -4.71 19.57 -19.15
CA GLY A 132 -3.49 18.78 -19.15
C GLY A 132 -2.38 19.33 -20.03
N THR A 133 -1.17 18.84 -19.78
CA THR A 133 0.00 19.09 -20.62
C THR A 133 1.02 17.95 -20.43
N PHE A 134 1.85 17.73 -21.45
CA PHE A 134 2.94 16.77 -21.36
C PHE A 134 4.26 17.49 -21.09
N LEU A 135 5.07 16.95 -20.16
CA LEU A 135 6.41 17.44 -19.85
C LEU A 135 7.41 16.29 -19.84
N THR A 136 8.59 16.50 -20.39
CA THR A 136 9.72 15.58 -20.25
C THR A 136 10.77 16.13 -19.30
N SER A 137 11.57 15.24 -18.69
CA SER A 137 12.71 15.66 -17.85
C SER A 137 13.71 16.53 -18.60
N SER A 138 13.86 16.34 -19.92
CA SER A 138 14.70 17.19 -20.78
C SER A 138 14.21 18.63 -20.92
N GLU A 139 12.92 18.91 -20.72
CA GLU A 139 12.38 20.27 -20.73
C GLU A 139 12.54 20.99 -19.38
N ASP A 140 12.79 20.23 -18.30
CA ASP A 140 12.90 20.75 -16.94
C ASP A 140 14.35 21.08 -16.57
N LYS A 141 14.69 22.36 -16.69
CA LYS A 141 16.01 22.90 -16.30
C LYS A 141 16.34 22.75 -14.81
N THR A 142 15.36 22.48 -13.96
CA THR A 142 15.55 22.34 -12.51
C THR A 142 15.94 20.92 -12.08
N GLY A 143 15.80 19.93 -12.97
CA GLY A 143 16.03 18.52 -12.65
C GLY A 143 14.99 17.88 -11.72
N THR A 144 13.87 18.58 -11.47
CA THR A 144 12.77 18.09 -10.62
C THR A 144 12.13 16.84 -11.20
N LEU A 145 11.82 16.84 -12.51
CA LEU A 145 11.22 15.71 -13.19
C LEU A 145 12.17 14.51 -13.27
N GLU A 146 13.45 14.72 -13.57
CA GLU A 146 14.45 13.65 -13.58
C GLU A 146 14.59 12.97 -12.21
N LEU A 147 14.58 13.75 -11.12
CA LEU A 147 14.60 13.20 -9.77
C LEU A 147 13.39 12.30 -9.50
N ILE A 148 12.20 12.72 -9.94
CA ILE A 148 10.96 11.95 -9.81
C ILE A 148 11.00 10.68 -10.67
N GLU A 149 11.45 10.76 -11.93
CA GLU A 149 11.62 9.59 -12.81
C GLU A 149 12.53 8.54 -12.17
N ARG A 150 13.69 8.96 -11.64
CA ARG A 150 14.61 8.05 -10.94
C ARG A 150 13.95 7.40 -9.73
N LYS A 151 13.20 8.17 -8.94
CA LYS A 151 12.50 7.64 -7.76
C LYS A 151 11.38 6.67 -8.15
N ILE A 152 10.65 6.94 -9.23
CA ILE A 152 9.62 6.04 -9.79
C ILE A 152 10.27 4.75 -10.29
N ALA A 153 11.40 4.85 -11.01
CA ALA A 153 12.12 3.68 -11.51
C ALA A 153 12.56 2.77 -10.36
N ARG A 154 13.06 3.33 -9.26
CA ARG A 154 13.38 2.57 -8.05
C ARG A 154 12.15 1.94 -7.39
N ALA A 155 11.06 2.69 -7.26
CA ALA A 155 9.84 2.21 -6.60
C ALA A 155 9.15 1.07 -7.37
N THR A 156 9.25 1.09 -8.70
CA THR A 156 8.59 0.13 -9.59
C THR A 156 9.53 -0.99 -10.05
N MET A 157 10.84 -0.82 -9.89
CA MET A 157 11.90 -1.64 -10.50
C MET A 157 11.82 -1.69 -12.04
N ILE A 158 11.24 -0.65 -12.66
CA ILE A 158 11.15 -0.49 -14.11
C ILE A 158 12.15 0.60 -14.54
N PRO A 159 13.01 0.36 -15.54
CA PRO A 159 13.98 1.37 -15.99
C PRO A 159 13.32 2.66 -16.47
N LYS A 160 13.91 3.81 -16.15
CA LYS A 160 13.32 5.15 -16.46
C LYS A 160 13.00 5.37 -17.94
N ASN A 161 13.73 4.73 -18.86
CA ASN A 161 13.51 4.83 -20.30
C ASN A 161 12.26 4.09 -20.81
N HIS A 162 11.55 3.36 -19.95
CA HIS A 162 10.23 2.78 -20.27
C HIS A 162 9.07 3.70 -19.87
N GLY A 163 9.36 4.83 -19.19
CA GLY A 163 8.37 5.84 -18.86
C GLY A 163 7.99 6.69 -20.07
N GLU A 164 6.71 7.06 -20.15
CA GLU A 164 6.23 8.09 -21.06
C GLU A 164 6.51 9.49 -20.48
N ALA A 165 6.36 10.53 -21.31
CA ALA A 165 6.36 11.90 -20.80
C ALA A 165 5.31 12.08 -19.69
N PHE A 166 5.61 12.91 -18.69
CA PHE A 166 4.68 13.20 -17.61
C PHE A 166 3.42 13.87 -18.15
N ASN A 167 2.28 13.20 -17.97
CA ASN A 167 0.97 13.81 -18.20
C ASN A 167 0.54 14.57 -16.95
N ILE A 168 0.78 15.88 -16.92
CA ILE A 168 0.38 16.75 -15.80
C ILE A 168 -1.06 17.16 -16.00
N LEU A 169 -1.90 16.92 -14.98
CA LEU A 169 -3.34 17.15 -15.04
C LEU A 169 -3.80 18.07 -13.92
N ARG A 170 -4.69 18.99 -14.29
CA ARG A 170 -5.38 19.88 -13.37
C ARG A 170 -6.88 19.72 -13.52
N TYR A 171 -7.54 19.45 -12.41
CA TYR A 171 -8.98 19.40 -12.29
C TYR A 171 -9.45 20.64 -11.54
N GLU A 172 -10.45 21.31 -12.09
CA GLU A 172 -11.22 22.34 -11.41
C GLU A 172 -12.46 21.74 -10.74
N GLU A 173 -13.19 22.54 -9.97
CA GLU A 173 -14.38 22.09 -9.28
C GLU A 173 -15.41 21.49 -10.26
N GLY A 174 -15.93 20.32 -9.91
CA GLY A 174 -16.87 19.55 -10.74
C GLY A 174 -16.25 18.83 -11.94
N GLN A 175 -14.96 19.01 -12.23
CA GLN A 175 -14.28 18.25 -13.27
C GLN A 175 -13.94 16.83 -12.78
N LYS A 176 -13.90 15.91 -13.73
CA LYS A 176 -13.69 14.48 -13.48
C LYS A 176 -13.05 13.79 -14.68
N TYR A 177 -12.66 12.54 -14.44
CA TYR A 177 -12.40 11.55 -15.46
C TYR A 177 -13.15 10.26 -15.09
N ASP A 178 -14.05 9.82 -15.97
CA ASP A 178 -14.75 8.55 -15.82
C ASP A 178 -13.78 7.34 -15.81
N SER A 179 -14.22 6.25 -15.19
CA SER A 179 -13.41 5.03 -15.05
C SER A 179 -12.98 4.47 -16.41
N HIS A 180 -11.69 4.16 -16.55
CA HIS A 180 -11.11 3.62 -17.78
C HIS A 180 -9.93 2.69 -17.46
N TYR A 181 -9.39 2.05 -18.50
CA TYR A 181 -8.12 1.34 -18.42
C TYR A 181 -7.01 2.20 -19.03
N ASP A 182 -5.85 2.24 -18.38
CA ASP A 182 -4.68 2.93 -18.93
C ASP A 182 -4.04 2.15 -20.10
N ALA A 183 -4.23 0.83 -20.12
CA ALA A 183 -3.77 -0.02 -21.21
C ALA A 183 -4.68 0.12 -22.43
N LEU A 184 -4.08 0.48 -23.57
CA LEU A 184 -4.77 0.54 -24.85
C LEU A 184 -4.79 -0.85 -25.49
N SER A 185 -5.98 -1.43 -25.68
CA SER A 185 -6.10 -2.71 -26.37
C SER A 185 -5.97 -2.53 -27.88
N SER A 186 -5.21 -3.41 -28.54
CA SER A 186 -5.01 -3.33 -29.99
C SER A 186 -6.30 -3.56 -30.79
N SER A 187 -7.28 -4.28 -30.22
CA SER A 187 -8.58 -4.50 -30.84
C SER A 187 -9.43 -3.23 -30.92
N LEU A 188 -9.35 -2.38 -29.89
CA LEU A 188 -10.16 -1.16 -29.77
C LEU A 188 -9.46 0.06 -30.39
N TYR A 189 -8.14 0.16 -30.23
CA TYR A 189 -7.33 1.33 -30.60
C TYR A 189 -6.42 1.10 -31.81
N GLY A 190 -6.39 -0.11 -32.38
CA GLY A 190 -5.46 -0.47 -33.46
C GLY A 190 -4.08 -0.90 -32.94
N PRO A 191 -3.16 -1.33 -33.82
CA PRO A 191 -1.86 -1.86 -33.41
C PRO A 191 -1.09 -0.83 -32.58
N GLN A 192 -0.65 -1.24 -31.39
CA GLN A 192 0.18 -0.43 -30.49
C GLN A 192 1.64 -0.89 -30.59
N GLN A 193 2.59 0.05 -30.54
CA GLN A 193 4.02 -0.27 -30.53
C GLN A 193 4.47 -0.85 -29.18
N SER A 194 3.80 -0.46 -28.09
CA SER A 194 4.03 -0.94 -26.73
C SER A 194 2.73 -0.88 -25.94
N HIS A 195 2.69 -1.55 -24.79
CA HIS A 195 1.55 -1.50 -23.88
C HIS A 195 1.99 -1.07 -22.48
N ARG A 196 1.19 -0.21 -21.84
CA ARG A 196 1.40 0.17 -20.44
C ARG A 196 1.14 -1.03 -19.54
N ILE A 197 2.10 -1.35 -18.68
CA ILE A 197 2.01 -2.44 -17.70
C ILE A 197 1.72 -1.95 -16.27
N ALA A 198 1.94 -0.65 -16.02
CA ALA A 198 1.73 0.01 -14.74
C ALA A 198 1.53 1.52 -14.96
N THR A 199 0.84 2.16 -14.00
CA THR A 199 0.67 3.61 -13.93
C THR A 199 1.12 4.08 -12.56
N PHE A 200 1.84 5.21 -12.51
CA PHE A 200 2.27 5.84 -11.27
C PHE A 200 1.64 7.24 -11.19
N LEU A 201 0.72 7.44 -10.25
CA LEU A 201 0.06 8.72 -10.03
C LEU A 201 0.77 9.48 -8.90
N VAL A 202 1.20 10.71 -9.19
CA VAL A 202 1.80 11.61 -8.19
C VAL A 202 0.85 12.77 -7.94
N TYR A 203 0.26 12.82 -6.75
CA TYR A 203 -0.60 13.93 -6.34
C TYR A 203 0.25 15.17 -6.02
N LEU A 204 0.00 16.28 -6.72
CA LEU A 204 0.81 17.50 -6.63
C LEU A 204 0.27 18.51 -5.61
N SER A 205 -1.01 18.40 -5.24
CA SER A 205 -1.69 19.27 -4.29
C SER A 205 -2.68 18.47 -3.45
N ASN A 206 -2.98 18.97 -2.25
CA ASN A 206 -4.10 18.45 -1.46
C ASN A 206 -5.43 18.97 -2.05
N VAL A 207 -6.47 18.15 -1.95
CA VAL A 207 -7.84 18.49 -2.33
C VAL A 207 -8.67 18.46 -1.05
N GLU A 208 -9.53 19.47 -0.88
CA GLU A 208 -10.35 19.60 0.33
C GLU A 208 -11.48 18.55 0.37
N GLU A 209 -12.17 18.36 -0.76
CA GLU A 209 -13.24 17.39 -0.93
C GLU A 209 -13.23 16.81 -2.35
N GLY A 210 -13.48 15.49 -2.46
CA GLY A 210 -13.50 14.77 -3.74
C GLY A 210 -12.12 14.56 -4.37
N GLY A 211 -12.11 14.26 -5.67
CA GLY A 211 -10.87 14.05 -6.44
C GLY A 211 -10.16 12.73 -6.17
N GLU A 212 -10.85 11.76 -5.57
CA GLU A 212 -10.29 10.45 -5.27
C GLU A 212 -10.04 9.62 -6.54
N THR A 213 -8.97 8.83 -6.53
CA THR A 213 -8.77 7.78 -7.53
C THR A 213 -9.51 6.52 -7.08
N MET A 214 -10.61 6.21 -7.75
CA MET A 214 -11.47 5.07 -7.44
C MET A 214 -11.16 3.87 -8.35
N PHE A 215 -11.06 2.67 -7.76
CA PHE A 215 -10.98 1.40 -8.49
C PHE A 215 -12.30 0.63 -8.36
N PRO A 216 -13.26 0.79 -9.29
CA PRO A 216 -14.63 0.29 -9.11
C PRO A 216 -14.76 -1.24 -9.07
N PHE A 217 -13.75 -1.96 -9.56
CA PHE A 217 -13.71 -3.43 -9.57
C PHE A 217 -12.85 -4.02 -8.44
N GLU A 218 -12.32 -3.19 -7.55
CA GLU A 218 -11.68 -3.67 -6.33
C GLU A 218 -12.75 -4.32 -5.43
N VAL A 219 -12.59 -5.61 -5.15
CA VAL A 219 -13.50 -6.33 -4.25
C VAL A 219 -13.02 -6.07 -2.83
N MET A 220 -13.75 -5.27 -2.07
CA MET A 220 -13.65 -5.26 -0.61
C MET A 220 -14.02 -6.66 -0.09
N ILE A 221 -13.04 -7.55 0.02
CA ILE A 221 -13.21 -8.83 0.73
C ILE A 221 -13.47 -8.44 2.19
N THR A 222 -14.75 -8.57 2.60
CA THR A 222 -15.34 -8.31 3.93
C THR A 222 -15.76 -6.87 4.28
N LYS A 223 -16.88 -6.41 3.71
CA LYS A 223 -17.88 -5.63 4.48
C LYS A 223 -18.70 -6.62 5.34
N SER A 224 -18.10 -7.13 6.41
CA SER A 224 -18.83 -7.88 7.45
C SER A 224 -18.07 -7.88 8.79
N ALA A 225 -17.65 -6.71 9.24
CA ALA A 225 -17.43 -6.42 10.66
C ALA A 225 -17.26 -4.90 10.77
N LEU A 226 -17.94 -4.29 11.75
CA LEU A 226 -18.09 -2.86 12.02
C LEU A 226 -19.41 -2.27 11.48
N GLY A 227 -20.48 -2.67 12.18
CA GLY A 227 -21.45 -1.68 12.66
C GLY A 227 -20.90 -0.93 13.87
#